data_AF-A0A2P5BJM0-F1
#
_entry.id   AF-A0A2P5BJM0-F1
#
_cell.length_a   1.000
_cell.length_b   1.000
_cell.length_c   1.000
_cell.angle_alpha   90.00
_cell.angle_beta   90.00
_cell.angle_gamma   90.00
#
_symmetry.space_group_name_H-M   'P 1'
#
loop_
_entity.id
_entity.type
_entity.pdbx_description
1 polymer ?
#
loop_
_entity_poly.entity_id
_entity_poly.type
_entity_poly.pdbx_seq_one_letter_code
_entity_poly.pdbx_strand_id
1 'polypeptide(L)'
;MAYLMLNRKYFGGTFARSSREPKYNIKLHTEGSPYSPRDPTTNELPSLIDQFQDMHHRFQTGWTKEVAHAKHVEMVHLKESQSQYQSAASSSSSVSMDSTQPILTERQIMEHILGYRAGHAKGIGPLLKGTSKKQRESSSFTSATSSSRPPQNPMMERWIAQQMAFNQQQANYSRVLFEILRSALPHIDIPPPPTPPPGFDEPTPPPEPRMEDNGD
;
A
#
# COMPACT_ATOMS: atom_id res chain seq x y z
N MET A 1 38.27 -36.04 36.54
CA MET A 1 38.57 -34.68 36.07
C MET A 1 39.05 -34.79 34.61
N ALA A 2 38.14 -34.78 33.64
CA ALA A 2 38.48 -34.96 32.22
C ALA A 2 38.13 -33.70 31.43
N TYR A 3 39.14 -33.05 30.86
CA TYR A 3 39.01 -31.90 29.97
C TYR A 3 38.60 -32.37 28.58
N LEU A 4 37.42 -31.97 28.11
CA LEU A 4 36.97 -32.19 26.73
C LEU A 4 37.43 -31.04 25.83
N MET A 5 38.46 -31.29 25.02
CA MET A 5 38.85 -30.45 23.91
C MET A 5 37.83 -30.56 22.78
N LEU A 6 37.07 -29.50 22.50
CA LEU A 6 36.23 -29.42 21.30
C LEU A 6 37.01 -28.82 20.12
N ASN A 7 37.40 -29.69 19.20
CA ASN A 7 37.84 -29.37 17.85
C ASN A 7 36.74 -28.63 17.06
N ARG A 8 36.91 -27.33 16.83
CA ARG A 8 36.11 -26.57 15.85
C ARG A 8 36.69 -26.79 14.45
N LYS A 9 36.10 -27.72 13.69
CA LYS A 9 36.21 -27.72 12.22
C LYS A 9 35.30 -26.64 11.65
N TYR A 10 35.89 -25.61 11.06
CA TYR A 10 35.22 -24.56 10.30
C TYR A 10 34.69 -25.14 8.99
N PHE A 11 33.38 -25.05 8.76
CA PHE A 11 32.81 -25.12 7.41
C PHE A 11 32.26 -23.73 7.06
N GLY A 12 33.10 -22.94 6.40
CA GLY A 12 32.71 -21.69 5.77
C GLY A 12 32.01 -21.99 4.45
N GLY A 13 30.68 -21.98 4.45
CA GLY A 13 29.88 -21.92 3.22
C GLY A 13 29.74 -20.47 2.78
N THR A 14 30.63 -20.00 1.93
CA THR A 14 30.47 -18.72 1.23
C THR A 14 29.35 -18.87 0.20
N PHE A 15 28.26 -18.12 0.37
CA PHE A 15 27.31 -17.91 -0.71
C PHE A 15 28.02 -17.13 -1.81
N ALA A 16 28.49 -17.84 -2.83
CA ALA A 16 29.00 -17.25 -4.05
C ALA A 16 27.84 -16.53 -4.74
N ARG A 17 27.64 -15.24 -4.41
CA ARG A 17 26.94 -14.31 -5.28
C ARG A 17 27.61 -14.42 -6.64
N SER A 18 26.84 -14.85 -7.64
CA SER A 18 27.28 -14.91 -9.03
C SER A 18 27.95 -13.59 -9.39
N SER A 19 29.29 -13.61 -9.46
CA SER A 19 30.14 -12.50 -9.88
C SER A 19 30.04 -12.36 -11.40
N ARG A 20 28.83 -12.13 -11.90
CA ARG A 20 28.65 -11.64 -13.26
C ARG A 20 28.92 -10.16 -13.20
N GLU A 21 30.02 -9.75 -13.84
CA GLU A 21 30.31 -8.35 -14.08
C GLU A 21 29.05 -7.69 -14.66
N PRO A 22 28.59 -6.58 -14.07
CA PRO A 22 27.45 -5.86 -14.62
C PRO A 22 27.82 -5.39 -16.02
N LYS A 23 27.27 -6.06 -17.05
CA LYS A 23 27.53 -5.77 -18.47
C LYS A 23 27.08 -4.36 -18.90
N TYR A 24 26.39 -3.63 -18.02
CA TYR A 24 25.89 -2.30 -18.29
C TYR A 24 26.20 -1.38 -17.10
N ASN A 25 26.71 -0.19 -17.42
CA ASN A 25 26.83 0.90 -16.47
C ASN A 25 25.53 1.69 -16.47
N ILE A 26 24.77 1.61 -15.37
CA ILE A 26 23.63 2.51 -15.16
C ILE A 26 24.19 3.88 -14.79
N LYS A 27 24.22 4.81 -15.75
CA LYS A 27 24.46 6.22 -15.46
C LYS A 27 23.13 6.84 -15.04
N LEU A 28 22.96 7.03 -13.73
CA LEU A 28 21.85 7.82 -13.21
C LEU A 28 22.14 9.28 -13.56
N HIS A 29 21.47 9.81 -14.58
CA HIS A 29 21.46 11.24 -14.87
C HIS A 29 20.63 11.92 -13.78
N THR A 30 21.30 12.51 -12.79
CA THR A 30 20.66 13.27 -11.70
C THR A 30 20.05 14.59 -12.21
N GLU A 31 20.45 15.05 -13.40
CA GLU A 31 20.06 16.33 -14.02
C GLU A 31 18.60 16.42 -14.48
N GLY A 32 17.76 15.42 -14.19
CA GLY A 32 16.40 15.34 -14.75
C GLY A 32 15.42 14.55 -13.91
N SER A 33 15.56 14.57 -12.58
CA SER A 33 14.44 14.14 -11.73
C SER A 33 13.25 15.09 -12.00
N PRO A 34 12.10 14.58 -12.48
CA PRO A 34 10.92 15.42 -12.74
C PRO A 34 10.28 15.97 -11.45
N TYR A 35 10.81 15.57 -10.28
CA TYR A 35 10.40 16.09 -8.98
C TYR A 35 11.43 17.15 -8.53
N SER A 36 10.94 18.38 -8.49
CA SER A 36 11.68 19.59 -8.83
C SER A 36 12.75 20.04 -7.80
N PRO A 37 13.88 20.59 -8.28
CA PRO A 37 14.77 21.44 -7.48
C PRO A 37 14.02 22.70 -6.99
N ARG A 38 14.52 23.33 -5.92
CA ARG A 38 14.01 24.62 -5.41
C ARG A 38 13.76 25.59 -6.56
N ASP A 39 12.69 26.38 -6.46
CA ASP A 39 12.41 27.43 -7.44
C ASP A 39 13.62 28.38 -7.50
N PRO A 40 14.29 28.52 -8.66
CA PRO A 40 15.51 29.31 -8.78
C PRO A 40 15.28 30.81 -8.53
N THR A 41 14.02 31.26 -8.56
CA THR A 41 13.67 32.68 -8.37
C THR A 41 13.42 33.04 -6.92
N THR A 42 12.76 32.17 -6.16
CA THR A 42 12.37 32.43 -4.76
C THR A 42 13.26 31.71 -3.75
N ASN A 43 14.04 30.70 -4.15
CA ASN A 43 14.79 29.78 -3.28
C ASN A 43 13.93 29.04 -2.23
N GLU A 44 12.61 29.17 -2.29
CA GLU A 44 11.71 28.50 -1.37
C GLU A 44 11.47 27.05 -1.81
N LEU A 45 11.23 26.19 -0.81
CA LEU A 45 10.83 24.82 -1.09
C LEU A 45 9.36 24.84 -1.52
N PRO A 46 8.99 24.14 -2.61
CA PRO A 46 7.59 24.02 -2.99
C PRO A 46 6.77 23.41 -1.85
N SER A 47 5.55 23.91 -1.68
CA SER A 47 4.60 23.41 -0.67
C SER A 47 4.36 21.91 -0.90
N LEU A 48 4.52 21.10 0.15
CA LEU A 48 4.30 19.65 0.09
C LEU A 48 2.85 19.29 -0.27
N ILE A 49 1.86 20.11 0.12
CA ILE A 49 0.44 19.95 -0.22
C ILE A 49 0.22 20.24 -1.71
N ASP A 50 0.86 21.29 -2.25
CA ASP A 50 0.79 21.60 -3.68
C ASP A 50 1.46 20.49 -4.51
N GLN A 51 2.58 19.95 -4.01
CA GLN A 51 3.23 18.79 -4.60
C GLN A 51 2.31 17.55 -4.57
N PHE A 52 1.58 17.33 -3.47
CA PHE A 52 0.60 16.25 -3.39
C PHE A 52 -0.52 16.42 -4.42
N GLN A 53 -0.99 17.65 -4.64
CA GLN A 53 -1.95 17.96 -5.69
C GLN A 53 -1.37 17.62 -7.06
N ASP A 54 -0.17 18.10 -7.42
CA ASP A 54 0.45 17.87 -8.72
C ASP A 54 0.60 16.36 -9.05
N MET A 55 0.98 15.54 -8.07
CA MET A 55 1.09 14.10 -8.27
C MET A 55 -0.24 13.38 -8.54
N HIS A 56 -1.34 13.88 -7.97
CA HIS A 56 -2.65 13.21 -7.98
C HIS A 56 -3.68 13.85 -8.90
N HIS A 57 -3.48 15.11 -9.26
CA HIS A 57 -4.32 15.90 -10.12
C HIS A 57 -3.70 15.96 -11.52
N ARG A 58 -4.36 15.35 -12.51
CA ARG A 58 -3.93 15.44 -13.91
C ARG A 58 -4.73 16.53 -14.60
N PHE A 59 -4.04 17.49 -15.21
CA PHE A 59 -4.64 18.64 -15.91
C PHE A 59 -5.76 18.28 -16.90
N GLN A 60 -5.76 17.07 -17.47
CA GLN A 60 -6.79 16.63 -18.44
C GLN A 60 -7.89 15.76 -17.84
N THR A 61 -7.63 15.09 -16.71
CA THR A 61 -8.54 14.06 -16.15
C THR A 61 -9.10 14.47 -14.79
N GLY A 62 -8.60 15.58 -14.22
CA GLY A 62 -8.87 15.97 -12.85
C GLY A 62 -8.19 15.04 -11.85
N TRP A 63 -8.85 14.80 -10.72
CA TRP A 63 -8.34 13.92 -9.68
C TRP A 63 -8.33 12.47 -10.14
N THR A 64 -7.13 11.88 -10.21
CA THR A 64 -6.99 10.46 -10.58
C THR A 64 -7.62 9.52 -9.56
N LYS A 65 -7.80 9.98 -8.31
CA LYS A 65 -8.39 9.21 -7.21
C LYS A 65 -9.24 10.14 -6.35
N GLU A 66 -10.52 9.81 -6.17
CA GLU A 66 -11.43 10.54 -5.30
C GLU A 66 -10.92 10.62 -3.85
N VAL A 67 -10.30 9.54 -3.36
CA VAL A 67 -9.69 9.52 -2.02
C VAL A 67 -8.55 10.53 -1.91
N ALA A 68 -7.74 10.69 -2.96
CA ALA A 68 -6.66 11.69 -2.95
C ALA A 68 -7.21 13.11 -2.96
N HIS A 69 -8.31 13.36 -3.69
CA HIS A 69 -9.01 14.63 -3.66
C HIS A 69 -9.50 14.98 -2.25
N ALA A 70 -10.23 14.07 -1.61
CA ALA A 70 -10.74 14.28 -0.25
C ALA A 70 -9.61 14.58 0.73
N LYS A 71 -8.49 13.85 0.63
CA LYS A 71 -7.30 14.06 1.47
C LYS A 71 -6.64 15.41 1.21
N HIS A 72 -6.58 15.87 -0.04
CA HIS A 72 -6.08 17.21 -0.35
C HIS A 72 -6.99 18.30 0.23
N VAL A 73 -8.30 18.17 0.11
CA VAL A 73 -9.26 19.12 0.72
C VAL A 73 -9.07 19.20 2.24
N GLU A 74 -8.90 18.06 2.93
CA GLU A 74 -8.57 18.04 4.36
C GLU A 74 -7.25 18.78 4.66
N MET A 75 -6.21 18.60 3.82
CA MET A 75 -4.90 19.23 4.01
C MET A 75 -4.97 20.75 3.87
N VAL A 76 -5.64 21.23 2.82
CA VAL A 76 -5.84 22.67 2.58
C VAL A 76 -6.65 23.28 3.73
N HIS A 77 -7.74 22.63 4.13
CA HIS A 77 -8.59 23.14 5.21
C HIS A 77 -7.85 23.27 6.55
N LEU A 78 -7.00 22.28 6.88
CA LEU A 78 -6.22 22.31 8.11
C LEU A 78 -5.13 23.39 8.09
N LYS A 79 -4.44 23.54 6.94
CA LYS A 79 -3.44 24.62 6.72
C LYS A 79 -4.07 26.02 6.81
N GLU A 80 -5.26 26.20 6.22
CA GLU A 80 -5.99 27.47 6.25
C GLU A 80 -6.47 27.81 7.66
N SER A 81 -7.07 26.84 8.35
CA SER A 81 -7.51 26.99 9.75
C SER A 81 -6.37 27.46 10.64
N GLN A 82 -5.19 26.88 10.48
CA GLN A 82 -4.00 27.24 11.26
C GLN A 82 -3.50 28.66 10.95
N SER A 83 -3.57 29.09 9.69
CA SER A 83 -3.18 30.43 9.27
C SER A 83 -4.11 31.49 9.88
N GLN A 84 -5.41 31.20 9.96
CA GLN A 84 -6.42 32.09 10.54
C GLN A 84 -6.14 32.38 12.04
N TYR A 85 -5.70 31.38 12.82
CA TYR A 85 -5.31 31.58 14.22
C TYR A 85 -4.07 32.50 14.35
N GLN A 86 -3.11 32.40 13.44
CA GLN A 86 -1.90 33.24 13.48
C GLN A 86 -2.20 34.70 13.12
N SER A 87 -3.11 34.93 12.16
CA SER A 87 -3.54 36.28 11.79
C SER A 87 -4.37 36.96 12.91
N ALA A 88 -5.19 36.20 13.62
CA ALA A 88 -5.96 36.72 14.76
C ALA A 88 -5.06 37.06 15.96
N ALA A 89 -4.10 36.20 16.29
CA ALA A 89 -3.14 36.44 17.38
C ALA A 89 -2.25 37.67 17.15
N SER A 90 -1.99 38.02 15.88
CA SER A 90 -1.19 39.20 15.52
C SER A 90 -1.98 40.51 15.58
N SER A 91 -3.31 40.46 15.65
CA SER A 91 -4.18 41.65 15.64
C SER A 91 -4.81 41.97 17.00
N SER A 92 -4.83 41.04 17.96
CA SER A 92 -5.39 41.26 19.29
C SER A 92 -4.33 41.09 20.38
N SER A 93 -3.71 42.20 20.79
CA SER A 93 -3.09 42.27 22.11
C SER A 93 -4.15 41.94 23.17
N SER A 94 -3.83 40.99 24.05
CA SER A 94 -4.61 40.61 25.24
C SER A 94 -5.96 39.92 25.03
N VAL A 95 -5.96 38.61 24.79
CA VAL A 95 -6.69 37.67 25.67
C VAL A 95 -5.98 36.31 25.65
N SER A 96 -5.44 35.92 26.80
CA SER A 96 -4.82 34.62 27.04
C SER A 96 -5.91 33.55 27.10
N MET A 97 -6.09 32.81 26.00
CA MET A 97 -6.87 31.57 26.01
C MET A 97 -5.92 30.44 25.62
N ASP A 98 -5.73 29.54 26.57
CA ASP A 98 -4.91 28.33 26.56
C ASP A 98 -5.39 27.33 25.48
N SER A 99 -5.24 27.69 24.21
CA SER A 99 -5.45 26.78 23.09
C SER A 99 -4.10 26.19 22.70
N THR A 100 -3.73 25.11 23.38
CA THR A 100 -2.48 24.36 23.19
C THR A 100 -2.50 23.52 21.89
N GLN A 101 -3.14 24.00 20.82
CA GLN A 101 -3.08 23.31 19.53
C GLN A 101 -1.71 23.61 18.89
N PRO A 102 -0.83 22.61 18.72
CA PRO A 102 0.50 22.84 18.17
C PRO A 102 0.39 23.35 16.73
N ILE A 103 1.17 24.38 16.40
CA ILE A 103 1.38 24.82 15.02
C ILE A 103 2.04 23.66 14.27
N LEU A 104 1.25 22.93 13.49
CA LEU A 104 1.73 21.84 12.65
C LEU A 104 2.47 22.39 11.43
N THR A 105 3.63 21.83 11.14
CA THR A 105 4.31 22.00 9.86
C THR A 105 3.56 21.25 8.77
N GLU A 106 3.70 21.66 7.52
CA GLU A 106 3.02 21.02 6.38
C GLU A 106 3.26 19.50 6.31
N ARG A 107 4.47 19.06 6.66
CA ARG A 107 4.80 17.63 6.81
C ARG A 107 3.93 16.94 7.86
N GLN A 108 3.75 17.57 9.02
CA GLN A 108 2.91 17.03 10.10
C GLN A 108 1.42 17.04 9.70
N ILE A 109 0.97 18.04 8.94
CA ILE A 109 -0.39 18.07 8.36
C ILE A 109 -0.59 16.85 7.45
N MET A 110 0.35 16.61 6.53
CA MET A 110 0.32 15.43 5.65
C MET A 110 0.33 14.12 6.45
N GLU A 111 1.22 13.99 7.43
CA GLU A 111 1.33 12.78 8.27
C GLU A 111 0.05 12.53 9.07
N HIS A 112 -0.59 13.59 9.58
CA HIS A 112 -1.86 13.51 10.29
C HIS A 112 -3.00 13.00 9.39
N ILE A 113 -3.06 13.50 8.15
CA ILE A 113 -4.18 13.22 7.23
C ILE A 113 -4.02 11.92 6.45
N LEU A 114 -2.82 11.64 5.96
CA LEU A 114 -2.47 10.42 5.22
C LEU A 114 -2.13 9.25 6.16
N GLY A 115 -1.88 9.55 7.43
CA GLY A 115 -1.42 8.60 8.45
C GLY A 115 0.09 8.38 8.42
N TYR A 116 0.66 8.12 9.60
CA TYR A 116 2.09 7.88 9.85
C TYR A 116 2.75 6.77 9.02
N ARG A 117 1.97 5.96 8.29
CA ARG A 117 2.51 4.86 7.47
C ARG A 117 3.01 5.29 6.10
N ALA A 118 2.70 6.51 5.64
CA ALA A 118 3.16 6.99 4.34
C ALA A 118 4.67 7.33 4.31
N GLY A 119 5.28 7.61 5.47
CA GLY A 119 6.70 7.98 5.59
C GLY A 119 7.67 6.81 5.78
N HIS A 120 7.19 5.60 6.07
CA HIS A 120 8.06 4.43 6.10
C HIS A 120 8.32 3.97 4.67
N ALA A 121 9.54 4.22 4.19
CA ALA A 121 10.04 3.67 2.94
C ALA A 121 9.61 2.20 2.81
N LYS A 122 8.75 1.95 1.81
CA LYS A 122 8.19 0.65 1.48
C LYS A 122 9.36 -0.29 1.18
N GLY A 123 9.83 -1.05 2.18
CA GLY A 123 10.99 -1.93 2.05
C GLY A 123 11.89 -2.05 3.29
N ILE A 124 11.80 -1.12 4.25
CA ILE A 124 12.47 -1.30 5.55
C ILE A 124 11.44 -1.82 6.55
N GLY A 125 11.10 -3.10 6.41
CA GLY A 125 10.47 -3.81 7.52
C GLY A 125 11.38 -3.72 8.75
N PRO A 126 10.84 -3.93 9.97
CA PRO A 126 11.67 -4.05 11.16
C PRO A 126 12.79 -5.03 10.85
N LEU A 127 14.04 -4.57 10.94
CA LEU A 127 15.21 -5.43 10.79
C LEU A 127 15.03 -6.52 11.85
N LEU A 128 14.67 -7.73 11.43
CA LEU A 128 14.47 -8.86 12.33
C LEU A 128 15.82 -9.10 13.01
N LYS A 129 16.01 -8.52 14.20
CA LYS A 129 17.17 -8.75 15.04
C LYS A 129 17.14 -10.23 15.37
N GLY A 130 18.03 -10.97 14.71
CA GLY A 130 18.07 -12.42 14.75
C GLY A 130 18.10 -12.93 16.18
N THR A 131 17.02 -13.59 16.59
CA THR A 131 17.06 -14.55 17.69
C THR A 131 17.63 -15.84 17.12
N SER A 132 18.92 -16.01 17.30
CA SER A 132 19.63 -17.26 17.11
C SER A 132 19.18 -18.27 18.17
N LYS A 133 18.53 -19.36 17.76
CA LYS A 133 18.73 -20.72 18.32
C LYS A 133 17.87 -21.78 17.59
N LYS A 134 18.59 -22.82 17.14
CA LYS A 134 18.22 -24.24 17.00
C LYS A 134 16.73 -24.60 17.20
N GLN A 135 16.14 -25.33 16.26
CA GLN A 135 15.95 -26.78 16.43
C GLN A 135 15.55 -27.44 15.10
N ARG A 136 16.34 -28.44 14.74
CA ARG A 136 16.10 -29.47 13.73
C ARG A 136 15.02 -30.40 14.28
N GLU A 137 13.99 -30.70 13.51
CA GLU A 137 13.44 -32.04 13.35
C GLU A 137 12.35 -32.05 12.28
N SER A 138 12.53 -32.95 11.33
CA SER A 138 11.60 -33.27 10.27
C SER A 138 10.40 -33.99 10.86
N SER A 139 9.21 -33.43 10.71
CA SER A 139 7.96 -34.17 10.88
C SER A 139 6.97 -33.77 9.80
N SER A 140 6.50 -34.78 9.08
CA SER A 140 5.37 -34.67 8.16
C SER A 140 4.16 -34.16 8.93
N PHE A 141 3.63 -33.00 8.52
CA PHE A 141 2.34 -32.51 8.99
C PHE A 141 1.31 -32.65 7.86
N THR A 142 0.30 -33.45 8.13
CA THR A 142 -0.98 -33.44 7.45
C THR A 142 -1.59 -32.04 7.53
N SER A 143 -1.96 -31.47 6.38
CA SER A 143 -2.61 -30.17 6.27
C SER A 143 -4.03 -30.22 6.85
N ALA A 144 -4.15 -29.97 8.14
CA ALA A 144 -5.39 -29.51 8.76
C ALA A 144 -5.21 -28.02 9.09
N THR A 145 -5.51 -27.15 8.12
CA THR A 145 -5.62 -25.71 8.36
C THR A 145 -6.92 -25.42 9.11
N SER A 146 -6.97 -25.76 10.39
CA SER A 146 -7.80 -25.03 11.33
C SER A 146 -7.13 -23.68 11.58
N SER A 147 -7.28 -22.80 10.61
CA SER A 147 -6.96 -21.38 10.75
C SER A 147 -7.99 -20.82 11.73
N SER A 148 -7.60 -20.67 12.99
CA SER A 148 -8.33 -19.80 13.91
C SER A 148 -8.21 -18.40 13.33
N ARG A 149 -9.26 -17.98 12.59
CA ARG A 149 -9.39 -16.61 12.13
C ARG A 149 -9.29 -15.73 13.39
N PRO A 150 -8.27 -14.85 13.51
CA PRO A 150 -8.28 -13.86 14.57
C PRO A 150 -9.58 -13.05 14.44
N PRO A 151 -10.15 -12.51 15.53
CA PRO A 151 -11.43 -11.82 15.51
C PRO A 151 -11.46 -10.79 14.37
N GLN A 152 -12.20 -11.13 13.30
CA GLN A 152 -12.24 -10.35 12.08
C GLN A 152 -13.13 -9.14 12.33
N ASN A 153 -12.57 -7.96 12.12
CA ASN A 153 -13.34 -6.74 12.14
C ASN A 153 -14.38 -6.81 11.00
N PRO A 154 -15.69 -6.69 11.27
CA PRO A 154 -16.74 -6.80 10.25
C PRO A 154 -16.61 -5.76 9.13
N MET A 155 -15.98 -4.61 9.42
CA MET A 155 -15.67 -3.60 8.42
C MET A 155 -14.63 -4.08 7.40
N MET A 156 -13.63 -4.84 7.86
CA MET A 156 -12.59 -5.40 7.00
C MET A 156 -13.16 -6.51 6.11
N GLU A 157 -14.07 -7.34 6.62
CA GLU A 157 -14.75 -8.36 5.80
C GLU A 157 -15.61 -7.74 4.70
N ARG A 158 -16.36 -6.69 5.01
CA ARG A 158 -17.14 -5.94 4.01
C ARG A 158 -16.24 -5.35 2.92
N TRP A 159 -15.09 -4.79 3.30
CA TRP A 159 -14.14 -4.26 2.33
C TRP A 159 -13.54 -5.36 1.43
N ILE A 160 -13.16 -6.51 2.00
CA ILE A 160 -12.66 -7.66 1.23
C ILE A 160 -13.73 -8.19 0.28
N ALA A 161 -14.97 -8.34 0.76
CA ALA A 161 -16.09 -8.79 -0.06
C ALA A 161 -16.38 -7.82 -1.22
N GLN A 162 -16.36 -6.51 -0.95
CA GLN A 162 -16.53 -5.48 -1.97
C GLN A 162 -15.41 -5.53 -3.02
N GLN A 163 -14.15 -5.69 -2.58
CA GLN A 163 -13.02 -5.83 -3.47
C GLN A 163 -13.11 -7.09 -4.35
N MET A 164 -13.56 -8.20 -3.78
CA MET A 164 -13.78 -9.46 -4.51
C MET A 164 -14.89 -9.31 -5.56
N ALA A 165 -16.02 -8.70 -5.19
CA ALA A 165 -17.13 -8.46 -6.11
C ALA A 165 -16.72 -7.54 -7.27
N PHE A 166 -15.97 -6.48 -7.00
CA PHE A 166 -15.43 -5.60 -8.03
C PHE A 166 -14.50 -6.36 -9.00
N ASN A 167 -13.58 -7.17 -8.47
CA ASN A 167 -12.67 -7.98 -9.30
C ASN A 167 -13.44 -9.00 -10.15
N GLN A 168 -14.48 -9.64 -9.61
CA GLN A 168 -15.33 -10.57 -10.36
C GLN A 168 -16.09 -9.85 -11.48
N GLN A 169 -16.60 -8.66 -11.22
CA GLN A 169 -17.27 -7.84 -12.22
C GLN A 169 -16.32 -7.49 -13.39
N GLN A 170 -15.08 -7.10 -13.09
CA GLN A 170 -14.05 -6.84 -14.11
C GLN A 170 -13.75 -8.09 -14.95
N ALA A 171 -13.64 -9.25 -14.31
CA ALA A 171 -13.43 -10.52 -15.01
C ALA A 171 -14.60 -10.85 -15.96
N ASN A 172 -15.84 -10.65 -15.50
CA ASN A 172 -17.04 -10.86 -16.31
C ASN A 172 -17.09 -9.89 -17.51
N TYR A 173 -16.75 -8.62 -17.30
CA TYR A 173 -16.70 -7.64 -18.38
C TYR A 173 -15.65 -7.99 -19.44
N SER A 174 -14.46 -8.42 -19.01
CA SER A 174 -13.41 -8.86 -19.93
C SER A 174 -13.83 -10.08 -20.76
N ARG A 175 -14.57 -11.03 -20.17
CA ARG A 175 -15.12 -12.19 -20.89
C ARG A 175 -16.12 -11.77 -21.96
N VAL A 176 -17.05 -10.87 -21.63
CA VAL A 176 -18.06 -10.39 -22.60
C VAL A 176 -17.39 -9.65 -23.77
N LEU A 177 -16.42 -8.77 -23.48
CA LEU A 177 -15.68 -8.08 -24.54
C LEU A 177 -14.90 -9.05 -25.43
N PHE A 178 -14.31 -10.09 -24.84
CA PHE A 178 -13.59 -11.12 -25.60
C PHE A 178 -14.54 -11.88 -26.55
N GLU A 179 -15.73 -12.26 -26.09
CA GLU A 179 -16.76 -12.90 -26.92
C GLU A 179 -17.22 -11.99 -28.07
N ILE A 180 -17.45 -10.70 -27.80
CA ILE A 180 -17.82 -9.72 -28.83
C ILE A 180 -16.72 -9.61 -29.89
N LEU A 181 -15.45 -9.43 -29.47
CA LEU A 181 -14.32 -9.33 -30.40
C LEU A 181 -14.15 -10.60 -31.24
N ARG A 182 -14.28 -11.78 -30.61
CA ARG A 182 -14.21 -13.08 -31.29
C ARG A 182 -15.31 -13.22 -32.34
N SER A 183 -16.53 -12.74 -32.05
CA SER A 183 -17.65 -12.77 -33.00
C SER A 183 -17.47 -11.81 -34.18
N ALA A 184 -16.83 -10.65 -33.96
CA ALA A 184 -16.61 -9.63 -34.98
C ALA A 184 -15.45 -9.95 -35.93
N LEU A 185 -14.45 -10.73 -35.49
CA LEU A 185 -13.21 -11.00 -36.23
C LEU A 185 -12.91 -12.51 -36.28
N PRO A 186 -13.71 -13.32 -37.02
CA PRO A 186 -13.59 -14.78 -37.02
C PRO A 186 -12.29 -15.33 -37.64
N HIS A 187 -11.49 -14.49 -38.29
CA HIS A 187 -10.23 -14.87 -38.94
C HIS A 187 -8.98 -14.55 -38.11
N ILE A 188 -9.12 -13.83 -36.99
CA ILE A 188 -7.99 -13.51 -36.11
C ILE A 188 -8.03 -14.49 -34.95
N ASP A 189 -7.01 -15.35 -34.88
CA ASP A 189 -6.87 -16.34 -33.82
C ASP A 189 -6.34 -15.65 -32.56
N ILE A 190 -7.25 -15.14 -31.74
CA ILE A 190 -6.91 -14.49 -30.47
C ILE A 190 -6.78 -15.59 -29.40
N PRO A 191 -5.61 -15.75 -28.75
CA PRO A 191 -5.45 -16.75 -27.72
C PRO A 191 -6.41 -16.49 -26.55
N PRO A 192 -7.00 -17.54 -25.96
CA PRO A 192 -7.90 -17.39 -24.83
C PRO A 192 -7.17 -16.73 -23.64
N PRO A 193 -7.88 -15.97 -22.80
CA PRO A 193 -7.28 -15.39 -21.60
C PRO A 193 -6.69 -16.50 -20.71
N PRO A 194 -5.57 -16.24 -20.01
CA PRO A 194 -4.94 -17.22 -19.15
C PRO A 194 -5.92 -17.69 -18.08
N THR A 195 -6.15 -19.00 -18.01
CA THR A 195 -6.98 -19.61 -16.98
C THR A 195 -6.35 -19.35 -15.61
N PRO A 196 -7.11 -18.90 -14.59
CA PRO A 196 -6.57 -18.79 -13.25
C PRO A 196 -6.03 -20.15 -12.78
N PRO A 197 -4.98 -20.15 -11.96
CA PRO A 197 -4.33 -21.38 -11.51
C PRO A 197 -5.33 -22.30 -10.79
N PRO A 198 -5.28 -23.62 -11.02
CA PRO A 198 -6.12 -24.58 -10.32
C PRO A 198 -5.83 -24.51 -8.81
N GLY A 199 -6.88 -24.34 -8.00
CA GLY A 199 -6.80 -24.13 -6.55
C GLY A 199 -7.29 -22.77 -6.06
N PHE A 200 -7.70 -21.88 -6.96
CA PHE A 200 -8.59 -20.77 -6.61
C PHE A 200 -10.04 -21.28 -6.69
N ASP A 201 -10.41 -22.17 -5.77
CA ASP A 201 -11.78 -22.64 -5.67
C ASP A 201 -12.68 -21.42 -5.44
N GLU A 202 -13.58 -21.20 -6.40
CA GLU A 202 -14.64 -20.22 -6.30
C GLU A 202 -15.34 -20.46 -4.96
N PRO A 203 -15.40 -19.45 -4.06
CA PRO A 203 -15.98 -19.66 -2.74
C PRO A 203 -17.42 -20.11 -2.93
N THR A 204 -17.72 -21.34 -2.52
CA THR A 204 -19.06 -21.91 -2.57
C THR A 204 -20.04 -20.89 -1.99
N PRO A 205 -21.07 -20.47 -2.75
CA PRO A 205 -22.01 -19.49 -2.24
C PRO A 205 -22.59 -20.00 -0.92
N PRO A 206 -22.76 -19.11 0.08
CA PRO A 206 -23.34 -19.49 1.35
C PRO A 206 -24.72 -20.11 1.09
N PRO A 207 -25.10 -21.17 1.84
CA PRO A 207 -26.40 -21.80 1.68
C PRO A 207 -27.49 -20.74 1.82
N GLU A 208 -28.44 -20.74 0.87
CA GLU A 208 -29.57 -19.82 0.93
C GLU A 208 -30.29 -19.97 2.28
N PRO A 209 -30.67 -18.86 2.91
CA PRO A 209 -31.43 -18.92 4.15
C PRO A 209 -32.71 -19.69 3.87
N ARG A 210 -32.82 -20.88 4.48
CA ARG A 210 -34.06 -21.66 4.50
C ARG A 210 -35.13 -20.75 5.10
N MET A 211 -36.08 -20.35 4.26
CA MET A 211 -37.31 -19.74 4.73
C MET A 211 -38.06 -20.87 5.46
N GLU A 212 -38.02 -20.83 6.79
CA GLU A 212 -38.86 -21.68 7.61
C GLU A 212 -40.31 -21.29 7.33
N ASP A 213 -40.97 -22.14 6.54
CA ASP A 213 -42.40 -22.11 6.29
C ASP A 213 -43.11 -22.38 7.61
N ASN A 214 -43.44 -21.31 8.34
CA ASN A 214 -44.30 -21.35 9.51
C ASN A 214 -45.74 -21.50 9.03
N GLY A 215 -46.12 -22.73 8.69
CA GLY A 215 -47.51 -23.11 8.48
C GLY A 215 -48.27 -23.16 9.80
N ASP A 216 -49.39 -22.44 9.85
CA ASP A 216 -50.46 -22.50 10.87
C ASP A 216 -51.16 -23.87 10.90
#